data_AF-A0A369Q1T2-F1
#
_entry.id   AF-A0A369Q1T2-F1
#
_cell.length_a   1.000
_cell.length_b   1.000
_cell.length_c   1.000
_cell.angle_alpha   90.00
_cell.angle_beta   90.00
_cell.angle_gamma   90.00
#
_symmetry.space_group_name_H-M   'P 1'
#
loop_
_entity.id
_entity.type
_entity.pdbx_description
1 polymer ?
#
loop_
_entity_poly.entity_id
_entity_poly.type
_entity_poly.pdbx_seq_one_letter_code
_entity_poly.pdbx_strand_id
1 'polypeptide(L)'
;MPITRLFLAHLAIKGITKEVQVQMAQNGQDALNLVRTDCSQEQCPTVIFLDIQSYHRDEIKFLEELQNAPNLRHLALRIVLFASTKAWK
;
A
#
# COMPACT_ATOMS: atom_id res chain seq x y z
N MET A 1 11.28 4.66 -14.31
CA MET A 1 11.69 3.49 -13.50
C MET A 1 11.06 3.56 -12.11
N PRO A 2 9.78 3.16 -11.95
CA PRO A 2 9.11 3.12 -10.64
C PRO A 2 9.46 1.88 -9.79
N ILE A 3 9.97 0.81 -10.43
CA ILE A 3 10.22 -0.51 -9.81
C ILE A 3 11.25 -0.46 -8.65
N THR A 4 12.20 0.47 -8.69
CA THR A 4 13.34 0.46 -7.75
C THR A 4 12.95 0.81 -6.31
N ARG A 5 11.98 1.71 -6.09
CA ARG A 5 11.67 2.22 -4.73
C ARG A 5 10.92 1.19 -3.88
N LEU A 6 9.86 0.63 -4.46
CA LEU A 6 9.06 -0.42 -3.86
C LEU A 6 9.90 -1.67 -3.58
N PHE A 7 10.82 -2.00 -4.49
CA PHE A 7 11.78 -3.08 -4.28
C PHE A 7 12.75 -2.82 -3.11
N LEU A 8 13.28 -1.60 -2.98
CA LEU A 8 14.13 -1.24 -1.84
C LEU A 8 13.36 -1.24 -0.52
N ALA A 9 12.11 -0.78 -0.50
CA ALA A 9 11.26 -0.84 0.68
C ALA A 9 11.03 -2.29 1.12
N HIS A 10 10.72 -3.18 0.17
CA HIS A 10 10.58 -4.62 0.44
C HIS A 10 11.84 -5.24 1.03
N LEU A 11 13.01 -4.93 0.45
CA LEU A 11 14.30 -5.40 0.98
C LEU A 11 14.58 -4.86 2.38
N ALA A 12 14.31 -3.57 2.63
CA ALA A 12 14.50 -2.96 3.93
C ALA A 12 13.61 -3.61 4.99
N ILE A 13 12.32 -3.84 4.69
CA ILE A 13 11.37 -4.48 5.62
C ILE A 13 11.82 -5.90 5.94
N LYS A 14 12.17 -6.70 4.92
CA LYS A 14 12.71 -8.06 5.11
C LYS A 14 14.02 -8.10 5.88
N GLY A 15 14.84 -7.04 5.77
CA GLY A 15 16.09 -6.90 6.51
C GLY A 15 15.88 -6.63 8.00
N ILE A 16 14.77 -5.99 8.38
CA ILE A 16 14.43 -5.68 9.78
C ILE A 16 13.85 -6.91 10.48
N THR A 17 12.99 -7.68 9.79
CA THR A 17 12.37 -8.87 10.37
C THR A 17 11.99 -9.89 9.30
N LYS A 18 12.27 -11.17 9.58
CA LYS A 18 11.91 -12.30 8.72
C LYS A 18 10.48 -12.80 8.94
N GLU A 19 9.84 -12.35 10.02
CA GLU A 19 8.52 -12.84 10.44
C GLU A 19 7.37 -12.04 9.80
N VAL A 20 7.67 -10.94 9.13
CA VAL A 20 6.65 -10.13 8.46
C VAL A 20 6.42 -10.63 7.04
N GLN A 21 5.20 -11.06 6.78
CA GLN A 21 4.74 -11.36 5.43
C GLN A 21 4.52 -10.05 4.67
N VAL A 22 5.34 -9.82 3.65
CA VAL A 22 5.21 -8.64 2.78
C VAL A 22 4.62 -9.06 1.45
N GLN A 23 3.50 -8.43 1.10
CA GLN A 23 2.88 -8.56 -0.22
C GLN A 23 3.13 -7.29 -1.04
N MET A 24 3.23 -7.45 -2.35
CA MET A 24 3.49 -6.35 -3.29
C MET A 24 2.31 -6.24 -4.25
N ALA A 25 1.75 -5.04 -4.36
CA ALA A 25 0.76 -4.71 -5.37
C ALA A 25 1.43 -4.03 -6.57
N GLN A 26 0.91 -4.26 -7.77
CA GLN A 26 1.42 -3.63 -9.00
C GLN A 26 0.84 -2.23 -9.23
N ASN A 27 -0.34 -1.94 -8.68
CA ASN A 27 -1.07 -0.69 -8.82
C ASN A 27 -2.14 -0.57 -7.71
N GLY A 28 -2.87 0.55 -7.67
CA GLY A 28 -3.90 0.83 -6.67
C GLY A 28 -5.07 -0.15 -6.70
N GLN A 29 -5.50 -0.58 -7.89
CA GLN A 29 -6.58 -1.57 -8.03
C GLN A 29 -6.19 -2.96 -7.50
N ASP A 30 -4.96 -3.39 -7.80
CA ASP A 30 -4.37 -4.63 -7.30
C ASP A 30 -4.22 -4.59 -5.77
N ALA A 31 -3.75 -3.46 -5.23
CA ALA A 31 -3.65 -3.24 -3.79
C ALA A 31 -5.02 -3.35 -3.10
N LEU A 32 -6.07 -2.77 -3.69
CA LEU A 32 -7.41 -2.87 -3.14
C LEU A 32 -7.95 -4.29 -3.14
N ASN A 33 -7.67 -5.07 -4.19
CA ASN A 33 -8.08 -6.46 -4.28
C ASN A 33 -7.35 -7.31 -3.24
N LEU A 34 -6.05 -7.12 -3.04
CA LEU A 34 -5.29 -7.80 -1.99
C LEU A 34 -5.86 -7.50 -0.61
N VAL A 35 -6.09 -6.23 -0.27
CA VAL A 35 -6.68 -5.85 1.02
C VAL A 35 -8.04 -6.51 1.22
N ARG A 36 -8.91 -6.51 0.20
CA ARG A 36 -10.24 -7.15 0.28
C ARG A 36 -10.14 -8.66 0.51
N THR A 37 -9.28 -9.34 -0.24
CA THR A 37 -9.07 -10.79 -0.12
C THR A 37 -8.52 -11.14 1.26
N ASP A 38 -7.44 -10.49 1.68
CA ASP A 38 -6.78 -10.77 2.96
C ASP A 38 -7.72 -10.49 4.13
N CYS A 39 -8.47 -9.38 4.08
CA CYS A 39 -9.45 -9.06 5.11
C CYS A 39 -10.64 -10.00 5.15
N SER A 40 -11.06 -10.56 4.01
CA SER A 40 -12.10 -11.58 3.99
C SER A 40 -11.68 -12.90 4.66
N GLN A 41 -10.37 -13.12 4.78
CA GLN A 41 -9.77 -14.28 5.45
C GLN A 41 -9.30 -13.96 6.87
N GLU A 42 -9.75 -12.83 7.45
CA GLU A 42 -9.35 -12.34 8.78
C GLU A 42 -7.83 -12.02 8.90
N GLN A 43 -7.13 -11.92 7.78
CA GLN A 43 -5.69 -11.64 7.71
C GLN A 43 -5.40 -10.23 7.20
N CYS A 44 -6.16 -9.23 7.67
CA CYS A 44 -6.01 -7.85 7.22
C CYS A 44 -4.58 -7.31 7.42
N PRO A 45 -4.03 -6.57 6.44
CA PRO A 45 -2.73 -5.94 6.61
C PRO A 45 -2.79 -4.88 7.71
N THR A 46 -1.79 -4.83 8.59
CA THR A 46 -1.71 -3.79 9.62
C THR A 46 -1.11 -2.48 9.12
N VAL A 47 -0.27 -2.56 8.08
CA VAL A 47 0.44 -1.41 7.50
C VAL A 47 0.40 -1.53 5.98
N ILE A 48 0.04 -0.44 5.31
CA ILE A 48 0.08 -0.31 3.86
C ILE A 48 1.12 0.76 3.52
N PHE A 49 2.09 0.37 2.70
CA PHE A 49 3.09 1.28 2.16
C PHE A 49 2.66 1.71 0.76
N LEU A 50 2.37 3.00 0.59
CA LEU A 50 1.85 3.57 -0.65
C LEU A 50 2.87 4.50 -1.29
N ASP A 51 3.42 4.13 -2.46
CA ASP A 51 4.29 5.01 -3.26
C ASP A 51 3.45 6.03 -4.02
N ILE A 52 3.38 7.26 -3.52
CA ILE A 52 2.70 8.38 -4.16
C ILE A 52 3.66 9.07 -5.11
N GLN A 53 3.27 9.12 -6.38
CA GLN A 53 3.92 9.91 -7.43
C GLN A 53 2.95 11.00 -7.88
N SER A 54 3.40 12.26 -7.96
CA SER A 54 2.52 13.43 -8.09
C SER A 54 1.65 13.55 -9.33
N TYR A 55 1.80 12.66 -10.31
CA TYR A 55 0.95 12.63 -11.52
C TYR A 55 -0.01 11.45 -11.56
N HIS A 56 0.05 10.54 -10.60
CA HIS A 56 -0.74 9.33 -10.65
C HIS A 56 -2.04 9.47 -9.87
N ARG A 57 -3.13 9.19 -10.59
CA ARG A 57 -4.52 9.26 -10.11
C ARG A 57 -4.91 8.00 -9.34
N ASP A 58 -4.13 6.93 -9.50
CA ASP A 58 -4.48 5.58 -9.08
C ASP A 58 -4.29 5.35 -7.58
N GLU A 59 -3.26 5.95 -6.98
CA GLU A 59 -2.99 5.89 -5.54
C GLU A 59 -4.00 6.69 -4.75
N ILE A 60 -4.42 7.85 -5.27
CA ILE A 60 -5.48 8.66 -4.67
C ILE A 60 -6.82 7.92 -4.78
N LYS A 61 -7.12 7.35 -5.95
CA LYS A 61 -8.33 6.55 -6.16
C LYS A 61 -8.36 5.33 -5.23
N PHE A 62 -7.23 4.68 -5.01
CA PHE A 62 -7.09 3.61 -4.01
C PHE A 62 -7.47 4.11 -2.60
N LEU A 63 -6.94 5.26 -2.17
CA LEU A 63 -7.26 5.83 -0.86
C LEU A 63 -8.76 6.16 -0.72
N GLU A 64 -9.35 6.76 -1.76
CA GLU A 64 -10.78 7.06 -1.79
C GLU A 64 -11.63 5.79 -1.71
N GLU A 65 -11.30 4.76 -2.50
CA GLU A 65 -12.04 3.49 -2.49
C GLU A 65 -11.86 2.73 -1.16
N LEU A 66 -10.66 2.78 -0.57
CA LEU A 66 -10.38 2.17 0.72
C LEU A 66 -11.18 2.85 1.85
N GLN A 67 -11.27 4.18 1.85
CA GLN A 67 -12.04 4.94 2.84
C GLN A 67 -13.55 4.72 2.71
N ASN A 68 -14.03 4.52 1.48
CA ASN A 68 -15.45 4.32 1.20
C ASN A 68 -15.90 2.86 1.33
N ALA A 69 -14.97 1.90 1.44
CA ALA A 69 -15.29 0.50 1.64
C ALA A 69 -15.84 0.25 3.06
N PRO A 70 -17.14 -0.10 3.24
CA PRO A 70 -17.77 -0.19 4.55
C PRO A 70 -17.11 -1.23 5.47
N ASN A 71 -16.66 -2.33 4.88
CA ASN A 71 -15.98 -3.44 5.55
C ASN A 71 -14.51 -3.15 5.88
N LEU A 72 -13.91 -2.09 5.32
CA LEU A 72 -12.50 -1.75 5.53
C LEU A 72 -12.32 -0.47 6.36
N ARG A 73 -13.32 0.41 6.37
CA ARG A 73 -13.28 1.72 7.06
C ARG A 73 -13.09 1.63 8.57
N HIS A 74 -13.49 0.52 9.19
CA HIS A 74 -13.37 0.30 10.64
C HIS A 74 -12.06 -0.38 11.05
N LEU A 75 -11.24 -0.82 10.09
CA LEU A 75 -9.97 -1.47 10.37
C LEU A 75 -8.93 -0.43 10.79
N ALA A 76 -8.10 -0.79 11.76
CA ALA A 76 -6.96 0.01 12.19
C ALA A 76 -5.79 -0.07 11.18
N LEU A 77 -6.06 0.24 9.91
CA LEU A 77 -5.07 0.27 8.84
C LEU A 77 -4.17 1.50 8.99
N ARG A 78 -2.86 1.31 9.04
CA ARG A 78 -1.88 2.41 9.02
C ARG A 78 -1.35 2.57 7.61
N ILE A 79 -1.49 3.77 7.04
CA ILE A 79 -0.99 4.07 5.69
C ILE A 79 0.28 4.91 5.82
N VAL A 80 1.39 4.40 5.28
CA VAL A 80 2.67 5.11 5.20
C VAL A 80 2.88 5.55 3.77
N LEU A 81 2.98 6.87 3.57
CA LEU A 81 3.18 7.46 2.26
C LEU A 81 4.66 7.55 1.94
N PHE A 82 5.07 6.92 0.84
CA PHE A 82 6.35 7.13 0.21
C PHE A 82 6.19 8.14 -0.91
N ALA A 83 6.81 9.31 -0.78
CA ALA A 83 6.81 10.31 -1.83
C ALA A 83 8.25 10.72 -2.14
N SER A 84 8.52 11.05 -3.41
CA SER A 84 9.78 11.69 -3.79
C SER A 84 9.59 13.19 -3.89
N THR A 85 10.52 13.93 -3.30
CA THR A 85 10.53 15.40 -3.26
C THR A 85 10.58 16.07 -4.64
N LYS A 86 10.97 15.35 -5.70
CA LYS A 86 10.86 15.87 -7.09
C LYS A 86 9.42 15.99 -7.58
N ALA A 87 8.48 15.37 -6.89
CA ALA A 87 7.09 15.30 -7.29
C ALA A 87 6.30 16.53 -6.79
N TRP A 88 6.82 17.28 -5.81
CA TRP A 88 6.18 18.49 -5.28
C TRP A 88 6.95 19.71 -5.80
N LYS A 89 6.69 20.10 -7.04
CA LYS A 89 7.12 21.37 -7.63
C LYS A 89 5.91 22.12 -8.15
#